data_AF-A0A401QDZ7-F1
#
_entry.id   AF-A0A401QDZ7-F1
#
_cell.length_a   1.000
_cell.length_b   1.000
_cell.length_c   1.000
_cell.angle_alpha   90.00
_cell.angle_beta   90.00
_cell.angle_gamma   90.00
#
_symmetry.space_group_name_H-M   'P 1'
#
loop_
_entity.id
_entity.type
_entity.pdbx_description
1 polymer ?
#
loop_
_entity_poly.entity_id
_entity_poly.type
_entity_poly.pdbx_seq_one_letter_code
_entity_poly.pdbx_strand_id
1 'polypeptide(L)'
;MTVCLVVRHKLADQKTRKTLAREEFRLLHYAGEVNYNVTGFLDKNNDLLFRNLKEAIFESGNGILNQCFERGELDDKKRPETAATQFKNSLVKLMEILMSKEPSYV
;
A
#
# COMPACT_ATOMS: atom_id res chain seq x y z
N MET A 1 19.34 -5.96 -5.77
CA MET A 1 17.87 -5.74 -5.81
C MET A 1 17.30 -6.62 -6.89
N THR A 2 16.58 -7.65 -6.49
CA THR A 2 16.00 -8.64 -7.40
C THR A 2 14.99 -7.98 -8.33
N VAL A 3 15.14 -8.19 -9.64
CA VAL A 3 14.22 -7.69 -10.65
C VAL A 3 12.92 -8.48 -10.52
N CYS A 4 11.91 -7.86 -9.95
CA CYS A 4 10.56 -8.40 -9.99
C CYS A 4 10.05 -8.31 -11.43
N LEU A 5 10.03 -9.44 -12.14
CA LEU A 5 9.50 -9.51 -13.50
C LEU A 5 7.98 -9.68 -13.41
N VAL A 6 7.25 -8.75 -14.04
CA VAL A 6 5.79 -8.77 -14.09
C VAL A 6 5.34 -9.50 -15.34
N VAL A 7 4.62 -10.60 -15.16
CA VAL A 7 4.01 -11.36 -16.24
C VAL A 7 2.53 -11.02 -16.32
N ARG A 8 2.10 -10.45 -17.45
CA ARG A 8 0.70 -10.15 -17.74
C ARG A 8 0.09 -11.22 -18.64
N HIS A 9 -1.21 -11.47 -18.52
CA HIS A 9 -1.91 -12.51 -19.30
C HIS A 9 -1.64 -12.46 -20.82
N LYS A 10 -1.54 -11.27 -21.43
CA LYS A 10 -1.25 -11.14 -22.88
C LYS A 10 0.17 -11.53 -23.29
N LEU A 11 1.13 -11.46 -22.36
CA LEU A 11 2.56 -11.73 -22.59
C LEU A 11 2.98 -13.08 -22.00
N ALA A 12 2.05 -13.81 -21.39
CA ALA A 12 2.28 -15.07 -20.73
C ALA A 12 2.33 -16.24 -21.75
N ASP A 13 3.19 -17.23 -21.49
CA ASP A 13 3.23 -18.47 -22.25
C ASP A 13 1.91 -19.26 -22.14
N GLN A 14 1.74 -20.28 -22.98
CA GLN A 14 0.47 -21.02 -23.05
C GLN A 14 0.12 -21.77 -21.75
N LYS A 15 1.10 -22.15 -20.94
CA LYS A 15 0.89 -22.82 -19.66
C LYS A 15 0.47 -21.79 -18.59
N THR A 16 1.13 -20.64 -18.55
CA THR A 16 0.79 -19.56 -17.62
C THR A 16 -0.58 -18.95 -17.90
N ARG A 17 -0.97 -18.77 -19.18
CA ARG A 17 -2.31 -18.28 -19.57
C ARG A 17 -3.46 -19.17 -19.09
N LYS A 18 -3.24 -20.47 -18.89
CA LYS A 18 -4.27 -21.38 -18.36
C LYS A 18 -4.51 -21.21 -16.85
N THR A 19 -3.58 -20.58 -16.14
CA THR A 19 -3.58 -20.48 -14.66
C THR A 19 -3.66 -19.05 -14.15
N LEU A 20 -3.62 -18.05 -15.04
CA LEU A 20 -3.68 -16.63 -14.68
C LEU A 20 -5.06 -16.09 -15.09
N ALA A 21 -5.82 -15.56 -14.14
CA ALA A 21 -7.12 -14.96 -14.47
C ALA A 21 -6.96 -13.64 -15.24
N ARG A 22 -8.04 -13.16 -15.87
CA ARG A 22 -8.03 -11.92 -16.68
C ARG A 22 -7.68 -10.68 -15.86
N GLU A 23 -8.07 -10.67 -14.59
CA GLU A 23 -7.82 -9.57 -13.63
C GLU A 23 -6.60 -9.85 -12.75
N GLU A 24 -5.75 -10.79 -13.15
CA GLU A 24 -4.53 -11.13 -12.42
C GLU A 24 -3.26 -10.79 -13.21
N PHE A 25 -2.21 -10.47 -12.47
CA PHE A 25 -0.85 -10.47 -12.96
C PHE A 25 0.01 -11.32 -12.04
N ARG A 26 1.10 -11.88 -12.58
CA ARG A 26 2.04 -12.67 -11.81
C ARG A 26 3.31 -11.89 -11.58
N LEU A 27 3.83 -11.98 -10.36
CA LEU A 27 5.12 -11.41 -9.99
C LEU A 27 6.06 -12.54 -9.60
N LEU A 28 7.28 -12.50 -10.14
CA LEU A 28 8.36 -13.41 -9.80
C LEU A 28 9.14 -12.81 -8.62
N HIS A 29 8.93 -13.36 -7.42
CA HIS A 29 9.69 -13.02 -6.22
C HIS A 29 10.85 -13.98 -6.02
N TYR A 30 11.79 -13.63 -5.12
CA TYR A 30 12.89 -14.52 -4.76
C TYR A 30 12.43 -15.89 -4.24
N ALA A 31 11.26 -15.94 -3.58
CA ALA A 31 10.66 -17.15 -3.02
C ALA A 31 9.70 -17.87 -3.99
N GLY A 32 9.58 -17.40 -5.24
CA GLY A 32 8.74 -18.01 -6.27
C GLY A 32 7.69 -17.08 -6.86
N GLU A 33 6.77 -17.69 -7.62
CA GLU A 33 5.71 -17.02 -8.36
C GLU A 33 4.49 -16.70 -7.48
N VAL A 34 3.98 -15.47 -7.58
CA VAL A 34 2.78 -15.04 -6.87
C VAL A 34 1.80 -14.38 -7.84
N ASN A 35 0.55 -14.83 -7.87
CA ASN A 35 -0.53 -14.19 -8.61
C ASN A 35 -1.16 -13.08 -7.75
N TYR A 36 -1.35 -11.90 -8.33
CA TYR A 36 -2.00 -10.74 -7.73
C TYR A 36 -3.27 -10.40 -8.50
N ASN A 37 -4.39 -10.27 -7.81
CA ASN A 37 -5.67 -9.84 -8.38
C ASN A 37 -5.83 -8.32 -8.24
N VAL A 38 -6.12 -7.62 -9.34
CA VAL A 38 -6.23 -6.14 -9.36
C VAL A 38 -7.53 -5.59 -8.78
N THR A 39 -8.49 -6.44 -8.45
CA THR A 39 -9.80 -6.06 -7.91
C THR A 39 -9.64 -5.24 -6.64
N GLY A 40 -10.20 -4.03 -6.65
CA GLY A 40 -10.17 -3.09 -5.52
C GLY A 40 -8.81 -2.43 -5.26
N PHE A 41 -7.83 -2.53 -6.17
CA PHE A 41 -6.53 -1.89 -6.00
C PHE A 41 -6.65 -0.37 -5.83
N LEU A 42 -7.51 0.29 -6.62
CA LEU A 42 -7.70 1.73 -6.56
C LEU A 42 -8.33 2.17 -5.24
N ASP A 43 -9.39 1.48 -4.81
CA ASP A 43 -10.10 1.81 -3.57
C ASP A 43 -9.21 1.60 -2.35
N LYS A 44 -8.49 0.46 -2.29
CA LYS A 44 -7.53 0.17 -1.22
C LYS A 44 -6.34 1.13 -1.20
N ASN A 45 -5.91 1.63 -2.36
CA ASN A 45 -4.76 2.52 -2.44
C ASN A 45 -5.12 4.00 -2.17
N ASN A 46 -6.35 4.41 -2.49
CA ASN A 46 -6.78 5.80 -2.29
C ASN A 46 -6.93 6.17 -0.80
N ASP A 47 -7.15 5.19 0.09
CA ASP A 47 -7.21 5.37 1.56
C ASP A 47 -8.05 6.59 1.98
N LEU A 48 -9.24 6.70 1.38
CA LEU A 48 -10.07 7.91 1.52
C LEU A 48 -10.77 7.91 2.88
N LEU A 49 -10.35 8.83 3.74
CA LEU A 49 -11.17 9.27 4.86
C LEU A 49 -11.88 10.57 4.48
N PHE A 50 -13.20 10.48 4.28
CA PHE A 50 -14.00 11.64 3.88
C PHE A 50 -13.96 12.74 4.95
N ARG A 51 -13.87 13.99 4.49
CA ARG A 51 -13.77 15.17 5.37
C ARG A 51 -14.96 15.32 6.31
N ASN A 52 -16.17 15.04 5.85
CA ASN A 52 -17.38 15.09 6.70
C ASN A 52 -17.31 14.07 7.85
N LEU A 53 -16.69 12.91 7.67
CA LEU A 53 -16.46 11.95 8.74
C LEU A 53 -15.45 12.50 9.75
N LYS A 54 -14.38 13.16 9.29
CA LYS A 54 -13.43 13.84 10.18
C LYS A 54 -14.10 14.97 10.97
N GLU A 55 -14.96 15.76 10.33
CA GLU A 55 -15.74 16.83 10.99
C GLU A 55 -16.68 16.25 12.06
N ALA A 56 -17.40 15.17 11.77
CA ALA A 56 -18.28 14.51 12.74
C ALA A 56 -17.51 13.90 13.93
N ILE A 57 -16.32 13.34 13.70
CA ILE A 57 -15.44 12.85 14.77
C ILE A 57 -14.99 14.00 15.67
N PHE A 58 -14.71 15.16 15.08
CA PHE A 58 -14.30 16.35 15.82
C PHE A 58 -15.44 16.97 16.64
N GLU A 59 -16.68 16.90 16.15
CA GLU A 59 -17.88 17.32 16.89
C GLU A 59 -18.22 16.36 18.04
N SER A 60 -17.56 15.20 18.13
CA SER A 60 -17.78 14.26 19.22
C SER A 60 -17.21 14.81 20.54
N GLY A 61 -17.99 14.67 21.62
CA GLY A 61 -17.54 15.00 22.98
C GLY A 61 -16.55 13.99 23.58
N ASN A 62 -16.05 13.03 22.80
CA ASN A 62 -15.17 11.98 23.29
C ASN A 62 -13.70 12.45 23.30
N GLY A 63 -13.10 12.51 24.49
CA GLY A 63 -11.72 12.96 24.67
C GLY A 63 -10.67 12.13 23.91
N ILE A 64 -10.91 10.85 23.66
CA ILE A 64 -9.99 9.97 22.91
C ILE A 64 -10.02 10.33 21.43
N LEU A 65 -11.23 10.50 20.87
CA LEU A 65 -11.40 10.85 19.45
C LEU A 65 -10.76 12.20 19.15
N ASN A 66 -10.89 13.17 20.05
CA ASN A 66 -10.25 14.48 19.91
C ASN A 66 -8.72 14.45 20.01
N GLN A 67 -8.14 13.45 20.68
CA GLN A 67 -6.68 13.26 20.72
C GLN A 67 -6.16 12.55 19.47
N CYS A 68 -6.93 11.61 18.92
CA CYS A 68 -6.53 10.86 17.74
C CYS A 68 -6.67 11.65 16.43
N PHE A 69 -7.54 12.66 16.39
CA PHE A 69 -7.84 13.44 15.18
C PHE A 69 -7.59 14.93 15.42
N GLU A 70 -6.38 15.40 15.09
CA GLU A 70 -6.00 16.80 15.26
C GLU A 70 -6.64 17.73 14.22
N ARG A 71 -7.00 18.96 14.63
CA ARG A 71 -7.71 19.93 13.79
C ARG A 71 -6.90 20.43 12.58
N GLY A 72 -5.57 20.39 12.65
CA GLY A 72 -4.67 20.87 11.58
C GLY A 72 -4.75 20.03 10.31
N GLU A 73 -5.13 18.76 10.42
CA GLU A 73 -5.28 17.80 9.31
C GLU A 73 -6.47 18.09 8.38
N LEU A 74 -7.30 19.08 8.70
CA LEU A 74 -8.46 19.49 7.90
C LEU A 74 -8.13 20.57 6.85
N ASP A 75 -7.00 21.28 7.01
CA ASP A 75 -6.65 22.43 6.18
C ASP A 75 -5.71 22.08 5.01
N ASP A 76 -5.17 20.86 5.01
CA ASP A 76 -4.32 20.35 3.94
C ASP A 76 -5.14 20.05 2.68
N LYS A 77 -5.10 21.00 1.73
CA LYS A 77 -5.68 20.86 0.39
C LYS A 77 -4.86 19.97 -0.54
N LYS A 78 -3.71 19.47 -0.06
CA LYS A 78 -2.87 18.55 -0.83
C LYS A 78 -3.56 17.19 -0.92
N ARG A 79 -3.43 16.53 -2.07
CA ARG A 79 -3.89 15.15 -2.21
C ARG A 79 -3.13 14.30 -1.19
N PRO A 80 -3.82 13.56 -0.31
CA PRO A 80 -3.16 12.71 0.67
C PRO A 80 -2.30 11.66 -0.05
N GLU A 81 -1.21 11.25 0.61
CA GLU A 81 -0.38 10.16 0.10
C GLU A 81 -1.20 8.87 0.00
N THR A 82 -1.08 8.15 -1.11
CA THR A 82 -1.75 6.85 -1.27
C THR A 82 -1.18 5.83 -0.28
N ALA A 83 -1.97 4.83 0.11
CA ALA A 83 -1.54 3.78 1.04
C ALA A 83 -0.24 3.10 0.59
N ALA A 84 -0.08 2.84 -0.71
CA ALA A 84 1.16 2.27 -1.25
C ALA A 84 2.37 3.21 -1.10
N THR A 85 2.17 4.52 -1.24
CA THR A 85 3.24 5.52 -1.03
C THR A 85 3.65 5.54 0.44
N GLN A 86 2.67 5.59 1.36
CA GLN A 86 2.95 5.57 2.80
C GLN A 86 3.69 4.29 3.20
N PHE A 87 3.24 3.12 2.72
CA PHE A 87 3.90 1.85 2.97
C PHE A 87 5.33 1.80 2.41
N LYS A 88 5.53 2.29 1.18
CA LYS A 88 6.86 2.41 0.56
C LYS A 88 7.78 3.31 1.40
N ASN A 89 7.30 4.48 1.82
CA ASN A 89 8.07 5.42 2.63
C ASN A 89 8.48 4.80 3.97
N SER A 90 7.57 4.09 4.62
CA SER A 90 7.85 3.35 5.87
C SER A 90 8.91 2.27 5.69
N LEU A 91 8.85 1.49 4.59
CA LEU A 91 9.88 0.50 4.28
C LEU A 91 11.24 1.12 3.97
N VAL A 92 11.27 2.24 3.24
CA VAL A 92 12.54 2.96 2.95
C VAL A 92 13.18 3.44 4.25
N LYS A 93 12.41 4.10 5.12
CA LYS A 93 12.88 4.56 6.43
C LYS A 93 13.39 3.40 7.29
N LEU A 94 12.67 2.27 7.28
CA LEU A 94 13.11 1.06 8.00
C LEU A 94 14.44 0.56 7.45
N MET A 95 14.59 0.47 6.13
CA MET A 95 15.83 0.03 5.51
C MET A 95 16.98 0.97 5.82
N GLU A 96 16.78 2.29 5.82
CA GLU A 96 17.79 3.26 6.24
C GLU A 96 18.29 3.00 7.67
N ILE A 97 17.37 2.71 8.60
CA ILE A 97 17.72 2.37 9.98
C ILE A 97 18.53 1.07 10.02
N LEU A 98 18.10 0.02 9.32
CA LEU A 98 18.79 -1.28 9.31
C LEU A 98 20.18 -1.19 8.68
N MET A 99 20.34 -0.41 7.61
CA MET A 99 21.62 -0.17 6.94
C MET A 99 22.62 0.60 7.82
N SER A 100 22.15 1.28 8.87
CA SER A 100 23.02 1.96 9.85
C SER A 100 23.56 1.04 10.96
N LYS A 101 23.17 -0.24 10.96
CA LYS A 101 23.50 -1.22 12.00
C LYS A 101 24.23 -2.43 11.40
N GLU A 102 24.88 -3.20 12.26
CA GLU A 102 25.43 -4.50 11.87
C GLU A 102 24.32 -5.56 11.88
N PRO A 103 24.07 -6.25 10.75
CA PRO A 103 22.99 -7.22 10.65
C PRO A 103 23.39 -8.56 11.28
N SER A 104 22.44 -9.18 11.98
CA SER A 104 22.51 -10.57 12.42
C SER A 104 21.29 -11.31 11.88
N TYR A 105 21.52 -12.46 11.24
CA TYR A 105 20.48 -13.25 10.59
C TYR A 105 20.26 -14.54 11.37
N VAL A 106 18.99 -14.93 11.52
CA VAL A 106 18.57 -16.20 12.12
C VAL A 106 18.26 -17.19 11.01
#